data_AF-A0A8T1SFH2-F1
#
_entry.id   AF-A0A8T1SFH2-F1
#
_cell.length_a   1.000
_cell.length_b   1.000
_cell.length_c   1.000
_cell.angle_alpha   90.00
_cell.angle_beta   90.00
_cell.angle_gamma   90.00
#
_symmetry.space_group_name_H-M   'P 1'
#
loop_
_entity.id
_entity.type
_entity.pdbx_description
1 polymer ?
#
loop_
_entity_poly.entity_id
_entity_poly.type
_entity_poly.pdbx_seq_one_letter_code
_entity_poly.pdbx_strand_id
1 'polypeptide(L)'
;MYGDEAEQWWMEIPALVQYLDGHSKFSLDQTAWEHKLLEFLRKTLGRSKEGGWSQELSQELGRQMGSYASASVEKAFLCKALGTALAMGKDVAAVTGQLRELLCMADYLNGAETECLGSCLQLCARDQLDATLRALGDFEEEMAEREDSWHLSLCKGLAPWERDTVKSALLLFYSRAAAQAPPQQLLPRLEDEIVPQILHHYSTSSQALGLNARQMVTSSECDPSVSPRA
;
A
#
# COMPACT_ATOMS: atom_id res chain seq x y z
N MET A 1 26.38 23.84 13.65
CA MET A 1 26.21 22.48 14.20
C MET A 1 25.70 21.57 13.08
N TYR A 2 26.60 21.09 12.21
CA TYR A 2 26.32 20.08 11.16
C TYR A 2 26.85 18.68 11.54
N GLY A 3 27.34 18.50 12.78
CA GLY A 3 28.18 17.36 13.16
C GLY A 3 27.48 16.01 13.10
N ASP A 4 26.26 15.88 13.61
CA ASP A 4 25.67 14.56 13.87
C ASP A 4 25.17 13.83 12.60
N GLU A 5 24.68 14.57 11.59
CA GLU A 5 24.24 13.98 10.32
C GLU A 5 25.46 13.67 9.42
N ALA A 6 26.42 14.60 9.34
CA ALA A 6 27.63 14.44 8.54
C ALA A 6 28.52 13.31 9.07
N GLU A 7 28.64 13.16 10.40
CA GLU A 7 29.39 12.06 11.03
C GLU A 7 28.77 10.70 10.72
N GLN A 8 27.43 10.60 10.70
CA GLN A 8 26.75 9.36 10.34
C GLN A 8 27.03 8.97 8.89
N TRP A 9 26.90 9.92 7.96
CA TRP A 9 27.19 9.67 6.54
C TRP A 9 28.63 9.26 6.33
N TRP A 10 29.56 9.81 7.11
CA TRP A 10 30.97 9.45 7.07
C TRP A 10 31.26 8.00 7.42
N MET A 11 30.39 7.36 8.20
CA MET A 11 30.51 5.94 8.56
C MET A 11 29.69 5.04 7.64
N GLU A 12 28.46 5.43 7.30
CA GLU A 12 27.52 4.57 6.56
C GLU A 12 27.83 4.53 5.06
N ILE A 13 28.19 5.65 4.42
CA ILE A 13 28.45 5.69 2.98
C ILE A 13 29.63 4.80 2.60
N PRO A 14 30.80 4.85 3.27
CA PRO A 14 31.90 3.94 2.96
C PRO A 14 31.51 2.47 3.13
N ALA A 15 30.69 2.13 4.13
CA ALA A 15 30.23 0.76 4.33
C ALA A 15 29.30 0.28 3.21
N LEU A 16 28.42 1.15 2.70
CA LEU A 16 27.58 0.87 1.53
C LEU A 16 28.42 0.68 0.26
N VAL A 17 29.42 1.54 0.04
CA VAL A 17 30.35 1.44 -1.10
C VAL A 17 31.16 0.16 -1.02
N GLN A 18 31.73 -0.16 0.15
CA GLN A 18 32.49 -1.40 0.34
C GLN A 18 31.64 -2.64 0.09
N TYR A 19 30.35 -2.61 0.47
CA TYR A 19 29.43 -3.70 0.17
C TYR A 19 29.24 -3.86 -1.34
N LEU A 20 29.10 -2.77 -2.10
CA LEU A 20 29.01 -2.84 -3.56
C LEU A 20 30.32 -3.34 -4.19
N ASP A 21 31.48 -2.82 -3.76
CA ASP A 21 32.78 -3.23 -4.30
C ASP A 21 33.09 -4.72 -4.07
N GLY A 22 32.55 -5.29 -3.00
CA GLY A 22 32.66 -6.72 -2.71
C GLY A 22 31.78 -7.63 -3.58
N HIS A 23 30.88 -7.07 -4.40
CA HIS A 23 29.92 -7.85 -5.19
C HIS A 23 29.91 -7.44 -6.66
N SER A 24 29.66 -8.40 -7.53
CA SER A 24 29.34 -8.17 -8.93
C SER A 24 27.84 -8.03 -9.12
N LYS A 25 27.41 -7.62 -10.32
CA LYS A 25 25.99 -7.65 -10.74
C LYS A 25 25.32 -9.01 -10.51
N PHE A 26 26.08 -10.11 -10.54
CA PHE A 26 25.55 -11.48 -10.40
C PHE A 26 25.61 -12.02 -8.97
N SER A 27 26.40 -11.41 -8.09
CA SER A 27 26.56 -11.87 -6.70
C SER A 27 25.92 -10.94 -5.69
N LEU A 28 25.48 -9.74 -6.11
CA LEU A 28 24.78 -8.80 -5.24
C LEU A 28 23.41 -9.35 -4.86
N ASP A 29 23.20 -9.60 -3.57
CA ASP A 29 21.86 -9.84 -3.03
C ASP A 29 21.09 -8.51 -3.04
N GLN A 30 20.16 -8.40 -3.99
CA GLN A 30 19.31 -7.22 -4.17
C GLN A 30 18.48 -6.91 -2.92
N THR A 31 17.97 -7.93 -2.23
CA THR A 31 17.11 -7.72 -1.05
C THR A 31 17.93 -7.17 0.11
N ALA A 32 19.11 -7.75 0.35
CA ALA A 32 20.02 -7.26 1.37
C ALA A 32 20.54 -5.85 1.06
N TRP A 33 20.77 -5.55 -0.23
CA TRP A 33 21.18 -4.21 -0.68
C TRP A 33 20.09 -3.16 -0.43
N GLU A 34 18.86 -3.44 -0.86
CA GLU A 34 17.73 -2.53 -0.63
C GLU A 34 17.51 -2.28 0.86
N HIS A 35 17.61 -3.33 1.70
CA HIS A 35 17.48 -3.18 3.14
C HIS A 35 18.52 -2.21 3.73
N LYS A 36 19.78 -2.28 3.28
CA LYS A 36 20.84 -1.35 3.69
C LYS A 36 20.54 0.09 3.27
N LEU A 37 20.02 0.29 2.06
CA LEU A 37 19.65 1.62 1.58
C LEU A 37 18.47 2.22 2.37
N LEU A 38 17.44 1.41 2.64
CA LEU A 38 16.28 1.84 3.42
C LEU A 38 16.67 2.17 4.87
N GLU A 39 17.58 1.40 5.47
CA GLU A 39 18.07 1.70 6.81
C GLU A 39 18.92 2.98 6.84
N PHE A 40 19.76 3.21 5.83
CA PHE A 40 20.49 4.46 5.67
C PHE A 40 19.54 5.67 5.52
N LEU A 41 18.49 5.52 4.70
CA LEU A 41 17.45 6.53 4.53
C LEU A 41 16.74 6.83 5.86
N ARG A 42 16.28 5.78 6.56
CA ARG A 42 15.61 5.90 7.86
C ARG A 42 16.48 6.67 8.86
N LYS A 43 17.75 6.29 9.02
CA LYS A 43 18.67 6.96 9.96
C LYS A 43 18.91 8.42 9.58
N THR A 44 19.07 8.69 8.28
CA THR A 44 19.24 10.05 7.77
C THR A 44 18.03 10.94 8.10
N LEU A 45 16.82 10.45 7.84
CA LEU A 45 15.59 11.19 8.13
C LEU A 45 15.30 11.31 9.63
N GLY A 46 15.59 10.27 10.41
CA GLY A 46 15.36 10.25 11.86
C GLY A 46 16.20 11.26 12.65
N ARG A 47 17.35 11.70 12.12
CA ARG A 47 18.19 12.73 12.74
C ARG A 47 17.82 14.16 12.35
N SER A 48 17.00 14.33 11.31
CA SER A 48 16.54 15.65 10.88
C SER A 48 15.72 16.33 11.98
N LYS A 49 16.29 17.39 12.56
CA LYS A 49 15.70 18.10 13.71
C LYS A 49 14.32 18.66 13.41
N GLU A 50 14.06 19.11 12.19
CA GLU A 50 12.83 19.83 11.85
C GLU A 50 11.73 18.93 11.27
N GLY A 51 12.02 17.70 10.86
CA GLY A 51 11.01 16.81 10.25
C GLY A 51 10.45 17.30 8.91
N GLY A 52 10.77 18.52 8.47
CA GLY A 52 10.41 19.03 7.14
C GLY A 52 11.04 18.20 6.03
N TRP A 53 12.27 17.71 6.24
CA TRP A 53 13.00 16.95 5.21
C TRP A 53 12.35 15.61 4.86
N SER A 54 11.76 14.90 5.84
CA SER A 54 11.02 13.66 5.55
C SER A 54 9.76 13.93 4.73
N GLN A 55 9.07 15.04 5.00
CA GLN A 55 7.86 15.44 4.28
C GLN A 55 8.15 15.95 2.86
N GLU A 56 9.19 16.78 2.70
CA GLU A 56 9.64 17.24 1.38
C GLU A 56 10.10 16.06 0.53
N LEU A 57 10.88 15.15 1.12
CA LEU A 57 11.34 13.96 0.41
C LEU A 57 10.19 13.03 0.04
N SER A 58 9.25 12.76 0.95
CA SER A 58 8.11 11.89 0.63
C SER A 58 7.26 12.49 -0.51
N GLN A 59 7.06 13.81 -0.54
CA GLN A 59 6.37 14.49 -1.63
C GLN A 59 7.09 14.31 -2.98
N GLU A 60 8.41 14.53 -3.01
CA GLU A 60 9.16 14.37 -4.26
C GLU A 60 9.20 12.90 -4.71
N LEU A 61 9.39 11.94 -3.81
CA LEU A 61 9.33 10.52 -4.14
C LEU A 61 7.97 10.14 -4.71
N GLY A 62 6.88 10.62 -4.10
CA GLY A 62 5.51 10.43 -4.60
C GLY A 62 5.31 11.02 -5.99
N ARG A 63 5.82 12.23 -6.25
CA ARG A 63 5.73 12.89 -7.56
C ARG A 63 6.45 12.11 -8.66
N GLN A 64 7.56 11.46 -8.33
CA GLN A 64 8.35 10.67 -9.28
C GLN A 64 7.73 9.31 -9.62
N MET A 65 6.75 8.82 -8.84
CA MET A 65 6.13 7.49 -9.01
C MET A 65 5.60 7.23 -10.43
N GLY A 66 4.98 8.24 -11.06
CA GLY A 66 4.42 8.14 -12.40
C GLY A 66 5.46 8.07 -13.53
N SER A 67 6.74 8.32 -13.23
CA SER A 67 7.83 8.32 -14.22
C SER A 67 8.45 6.93 -14.44
N TYR A 68 8.09 5.95 -13.60
CA TYR A 68 8.62 4.59 -13.67
C TYR A 68 7.54 3.60 -14.14
N ALA A 69 7.96 2.62 -14.94
CA ALA A 69 7.08 1.53 -15.36
C ALA A 69 6.59 0.72 -14.15
N SER A 70 5.32 0.30 -14.15
CA SER A 70 4.68 -0.28 -12.96
C SER A 70 5.38 -1.53 -12.43
N ALA A 71 5.94 -2.37 -13.31
CA ALA A 71 6.66 -3.60 -12.95
C ALA A 71 8.19 -3.44 -12.83
N SER A 72 8.71 -2.20 -12.79
CA SER A 72 10.15 -1.95 -12.70
C SER A 72 10.68 -2.15 -11.27
N VAL A 73 11.94 -2.59 -11.15
CA VAL A 73 12.62 -2.73 -9.85
C VAL A 73 12.83 -1.36 -9.19
N GLU A 74 13.01 -0.32 -10.02
CA GLU A 74 13.13 1.07 -9.59
C GLU A 74 11.84 1.57 -8.94
N LYS A 75 10.66 1.31 -9.56
CA LYS A 75 9.37 1.67 -8.95
C LYS A 75 9.18 0.90 -7.65
N ALA A 76 9.46 -0.41 -7.63
CA ALA A 76 9.33 -1.22 -6.42
C ALA A 76 10.18 -0.69 -5.26
N PHE A 77 11.44 -0.30 -5.52
CA PHE A 77 12.30 0.32 -4.51
C PHE A 77 11.80 1.72 -4.11
N LEU A 78 11.33 2.52 -5.06
CA LEU A 78 10.77 3.85 -4.81
C LEU A 78 9.57 3.78 -3.85
N CYS A 79 8.69 2.79 -3.99
CA CYS A 79 7.56 2.59 -3.07
C CYS A 79 8.03 2.29 -1.64
N LYS A 80 9.09 1.47 -1.50
CA LYS A 80 9.69 1.18 -0.19
C LYS A 80 10.36 2.41 0.43
N ALA A 81 11.07 3.19 -0.39
CA ALA A 81 11.70 4.43 0.03
C ALA A 81 10.66 5.46 0.48
N LEU A 82 9.55 5.59 -0.26
CA LEU A 82 8.42 6.46 0.07
C LEU A 82 7.79 6.05 1.41
N GLY A 83 7.47 4.77 1.59
CA GLY A 83 6.93 4.26 2.86
C GLY A 83 7.88 4.50 4.04
N THR A 84 9.18 4.36 3.82
CA THR A 84 10.22 4.66 4.83
C THR A 84 10.29 6.16 5.14
N ALA A 85 10.16 7.04 4.14
CA ALA A 85 10.16 8.47 4.34
C ALA A 85 8.91 8.94 5.11
N LEU A 86 7.74 8.43 4.74
CA LEU A 86 6.47 8.67 5.42
C LEU A 86 6.50 8.20 6.87
N ALA A 87 7.09 7.04 7.16
CA ALA A 87 7.27 6.54 8.53
C ALA A 87 8.02 7.52 9.43
N MET A 88 8.94 8.31 8.86
CA MET A 88 9.75 9.30 9.57
C MET A 88 9.08 10.68 9.67
N GLY A 89 7.90 10.86 9.06
CA GLY A 89 7.09 12.07 9.18
C GLY A 89 6.66 12.33 10.62
N LYS A 90 6.64 13.60 11.03
CA LYS A 90 6.19 14.02 12.37
C LYS A 90 4.72 14.46 12.39
N ASP A 91 4.20 14.88 11.25
CA ASP A 91 2.81 15.31 11.10
C ASP A 91 1.97 14.14 10.57
N VAL A 92 1.18 13.54 11.49
CA VAL A 92 0.29 12.42 11.19
C VAL A 92 -0.73 12.81 10.12
N ALA A 93 -1.28 14.02 10.14
CA ALA A 93 -2.28 14.44 9.17
C ALA A 93 -1.68 14.57 7.76
N ALA A 94 -0.46 15.09 7.68
CA ALA A 94 0.25 15.20 6.41
C ALA A 94 0.62 13.82 5.83
N VAL A 95 1.04 12.87 6.68
CA VAL A 95 1.29 11.48 6.28
C VAL A 95 0.01 10.79 5.83
N THR A 96 -1.09 10.92 6.59
CA THR A 96 -2.41 10.39 6.23
C THR A 96 -2.87 10.91 4.87
N GLY A 97 -2.82 12.23 4.66
CA GLY A 97 -3.23 12.86 3.41
C GLY A 97 -2.45 12.34 2.20
N GLN A 98 -1.13 12.18 2.35
CA GLN A 98 -0.30 11.66 1.26
C GLN A 98 -0.57 10.17 0.96
N LEU A 99 -0.72 9.33 2.00
CA LEU A 99 -1.09 7.92 1.81
C LEU A 99 -2.46 7.77 1.12
N ARG A 100 -3.43 8.58 1.55
CA ARG A 100 -4.76 8.62 0.96
C ARG A 100 -4.71 9.01 -0.51
N GLU A 101 -3.93 10.03 -0.87
CA GLU A 101 -3.75 10.43 -2.28
C GLU A 101 -3.19 9.27 -3.12
N LEU A 102 -2.20 8.55 -2.61
CA LEU A 102 -1.63 7.38 -3.29
C LEU A 102 -2.66 6.26 -3.49
N LEU A 103 -3.49 5.99 -2.48
CA LEU A 103 -4.60 5.02 -2.57
C LEU A 103 -5.60 5.45 -3.65
N CYS A 104 -5.99 6.72 -3.68
CA CYS A 104 -6.93 7.25 -4.67
C CYS A 104 -6.40 7.22 -6.11
N MET A 105 -5.08 7.27 -6.33
CA MET A 105 -4.50 7.32 -7.68
C MET A 105 -4.10 5.94 -8.23
N ALA A 106 -4.24 4.87 -7.45
CA ALA A 106 -3.75 3.54 -7.78
C ALA A 106 -4.54 2.84 -8.90
N ASP A 107 -3.85 2.17 -9.82
CA ASP A 107 -4.46 1.15 -10.67
C ASP A 107 -4.51 -0.21 -9.95
N TYR A 108 -5.62 -0.49 -9.28
CA TYR A 108 -5.82 -1.75 -8.55
C TYR A 108 -5.89 -2.99 -9.46
N LEU A 109 -6.08 -2.83 -10.78
CA LEU A 109 -6.03 -3.95 -11.71
C LEU A 109 -4.59 -4.33 -12.05
N ASN A 110 -3.65 -3.44 -11.77
CA ASN A 110 -2.23 -3.68 -11.90
C ASN A 110 -1.67 -4.24 -10.59
N GLY A 111 -1.39 -5.55 -10.59
CA GLY A 111 -0.81 -6.23 -9.42
C GLY A 111 0.52 -5.60 -8.96
N ALA A 112 1.32 -5.04 -9.87
CA ALA A 112 2.58 -4.38 -9.49
C ALA A 112 2.34 -3.04 -8.76
N GLU A 113 1.28 -2.30 -9.10
CA GLU A 113 0.92 -1.08 -8.36
C GLU A 113 0.33 -1.40 -7.00
N THR A 114 -0.50 -2.45 -6.91
CA THR A 114 -1.03 -2.93 -5.63
C THR A 114 0.09 -3.42 -4.71
N GLU A 115 1.07 -4.15 -5.23
CA GLU A 115 2.25 -4.59 -4.46
C GLU A 115 3.14 -3.42 -4.01
N CYS A 116 3.36 -2.46 -4.90
CA CYS A 116 4.04 -1.21 -4.59
C CYS A 116 3.37 -0.48 -3.41
N LEU A 117 2.07 -0.20 -3.50
CA LEU A 117 1.30 0.45 -2.44
C LEU A 117 1.32 -0.35 -1.14
N GLY A 118 1.14 -1.66 -1.24
CA GLY A 118 1.21 -2.54 -0.08
C GLY A 118 2.57 -2.46 0.63
N SER A 119 3.69 -2.39 -0.11
CA SER A 119 5.02 -2.23 0.48
C SER A 119 5.24 -0.85 1.11
N CYS A 120 4.69 0.20 0.51
CA CYS A 120 4.71 1.57 1.03
C CYS A 120 3.96 1.65 2.37
N LEU A 121 2.71 1.18 2.39
CA LEU A 121 1.85 1.15 3.58
C LEU A 121 2.46 0.31 4.69
N GLN A 122 3.00 -0.87 4.35
CA GLN A 122 3.67 -1.75 5.31
C GLN A 122 4.82 -1.03 6.01
N LEU A 123 5.74 -0.41 5.26
CA LEU A 123 6.89 0.29 5.85
C LEU A 123 6.48 1.53 6.62
N CYS A 124 5.43 2.25 6.17
CA CYS A 124 4.87 3.38 6.90
C CYS A 124 4.26 2.95 8.25
N ALA A 125 3.48 1.87 8.26
CA ALA A 125 2.77 1.38 9.44
C ALA A 125 3.69 0.98 10.62
N ARG A 126 4.99 0.73 10.35
CA ARG A 126 5.99 0.42 11.37
C ARG A 126 6.10 1.50 12.45
N ASP A 127 5.97 2.77 12.07
CA ASP A 127 6.10 3.91 12.99
C ASP A 127 4.87 4.84 12.94
N GLN A 128 4.04 4.72 11.90
CA GLN A 128 2.88 5.57 11.63
C GLN A 128 1.59 4.76 11.44
N LEU A 129 1.36 3.72 12.26
CA LEU A 129 0.15 2.89 12.17
C LEU A 129 -1.14 3.74 12.20
N ASP A 130 -1.17 4.81 13.01
CA ASP A 130 -2.30 5.75 13.10
C ASP A 130 -2.60 6.42 11.77
N ALA A 131 -1.55 6.96 11.14
CA ALA A 131 -1.70 7.63 9.86
C ALA A 131 -2.17 6.65 8.77
N THR A 132 -1.63 5.43 8.78
CA THR A 132 -1.95 4.37 7.83
C THR A 132 -3.41 3.90 7.95
N LEU A 133 -3.90 3.64 9.17
CA LEU A 133 -5.29 3.20 9.36
C LEU A 133 -6.29 4.30 9.01
N ARG A 134 -5.99 5.57 9.37
CA ARG A 134 -6.82 6.71 8.93
C ARG A 134 -6.87 6.83 7.42
N ALA A 135 -5.74 6.71 6.73
CA ALA A 135 -5.71 6.83 5.28
C ALA A 135 -6.53 5.73 4.57
N LEU A 136 -6.52 4.50 5.12
CA LEU A 136 -7.37 3.40 4.63
C LEU A 136 -8.85 3.69 4.89
N GLY A 137 -9.20 4.10 6.10
CA GLY A 137 -10.57 4.46 6.46
C GLY A 137 -11.12 5.63 5.64
N ASP A 138 -10.36 6.72 5.48
CA ASP A 138 -10.75 7.87 4.66
C ASP A 138 -10.94 7.48 3.17
N PHE A 139 -10.08 6.59 2.66
CA PHE A 139 -10.22 6.07 1.31
C PHE A 139 -11.48 5.22 1.16
N GLU A 140 -11.80 4.38 2.14
CA GLU A 140 -13.04 3.60 2.16
C GLU A 140 -14.27 4.49 2.29
N GLU A 141 -14.24 5.52 3.12
CA GLU A 141 -15.32 6.51 3.25
C GLU A 141 -15.53 7.23 1.92
N GLU A 142 -14.48 7.55 1.18
CA GLU A 142 -14.62 8.13 -0.16
C GLU A 142 -15.15 7.18 -1.22
N MET A 143 -14.94 5.88 -1.00
CA MET A 143 -15.65 4.85 -1.76
C MET A 143 -17.13 4.78 -1.34
N ALA A 144 -17.44 4.98 -0.05
CA ALA A 144 -18.75 4.77 0.59
C ALA A 144 -19.70 5.99 0.56
N GLU A 145 -19.28 7.22 0.87
CA GLU A 145 -20.08 8.46 0.75
C GLU A 145 -20.56 8.72 -0.68
N ARG A 146 -19.96 8.03 -1.64
CA ARG A 146 -20.40 8.01 -3.03
C ARG A 146 -21.34 6.84 -3.37
N GLU A 147 -21.83 6.09 -2.39
CA GLU A 147 -22.74 4.94 -2.55
C GLU A 147 -24.20 5.36 -2.81
N ASP A 148 -24.68 6.45 -2.22
CA ASP A 148 -26.01 7.03 -2.57
C ASP A 148 -26.04 7.52 -4.03
N SER A 149 -24.87 7.60 -4.66
CA SER A 149 -24.67 8.06 -6.03
C SER A 149 -23.70 7.13 -6.77
N TRP A 150 -23.94 5.81 -6.74
CA TRP A 150 -23.19 4.76 -7.47
C TRP A 150 -22.99 5.02 -8.98
N HIS A 151 -23.66 6.04 -9.51
CA HIS A 151 -23.44 6.60 -10.82
C HIS A 151 -22.35 7.67 -10.91
N LEU A 152 -21.59 8.08 -9.87
CA LEU A 152 -20.71 9.28 -9.92
C LEU A 152 -19.29 9.25 -9.26
N SER A 153 -18.74 8.13 -8.74
CA SER A 153 -17.37 8.04 -8.16
C SER A 153 -16.25 7.54 -9.08
N LEU A 154 -15.00 7.55 -8.62
CA LEU A 154 -13.81 6.99 -9.28
C LEU A 154 -13.98 5.53 -9.74
N CYS A 155 -14.94 4.79 -9.15
CA CYS A 155 -15.37 3.44 -9.52
C CYS A 155 -16.60 3.40 -10.45
N LYS A 156 -17.06 4.54 -10.97
CA LYS A 156 -18.08 4.60 -12.02
C LYS A 156 -17.64 3.74 -13.19
N GLY A 157 -18.46 2.75 -13.51
CA GLY A 157 -18.20 1.87 -14.65
C GLY A 157 -17.24 0.73 -14.36
N LEU A 158 -16.71 0.62 -13.14
CA LEU A 158 -16.01 -0.60 -12.75
C LEU A 158 -17.00 -1.76 -12.66
N ALA A 159 -16.69 -2.84 -13.35
CA ALA A 159 -17.39 -4.10 -13.29
C ALA A 159 -17.31 -4.69 -11.86
N PRO A 160 -18.27 -5.55 -11.47
CA PRO A 160 -18.29 -6.15 -10.14
C PRO A 160 -16.96 -6.78 -9.70
N TRP A 161 -16.26 -7.45 -10.64
CA TRP A 161 -14.97 -8.08 -10.38
C TRP A 161 -13.84 -7.08 -10.09
N GLU A 162 -13.87 -5.88 -10.67
CA GLU A 162 -12.87 -4.83 -10.42
C GLU A 162 -13.03 -4.28 -8.99
N ARG A 163 -14.27 -4.23 -8.48
CA ARG A 163 -14.53 -3.86 -7.07
C ARG A 163 -14.02 -4.93 -6.11
N ASP A 164 -14.16 -6.20 -6.46
CA ASP A 164 -13.62 -7.29 -5.66
C ASP A 164 -12.08 -7.25 -5.62
N THR A 165 -11.44 -6.79 -6.69
CA THR A 165 -9.99 -6.52 -6.71
C THR A 165 -9.61 -5.43 -5.71
N VAL A 166 -10.34 -4.29 -5.66
CA VAL A 166 -10.06 -3.23 -4.67
C VAL A 166 -10.26 -3.73 -3.24
N LYS A 167 -11.33 -4.50 -2.97
CA LYS A 167 -11.56 -5.11 -1.64
C LYS A 167 -10.45 -6.08 -1.25
N SER A 168 -9.95 -6.86 -2.20
CA SER A 168 -8.83 -7.77 -1.98
C SER A 168 -7.54 -7.01 -1.68
N ALA A 169 -7.31 -5.88 -2.34
CA ALA A 169 -6.19 -4.99 -2.03
C ALA A 169 -6.33 -4.36 -0.63
N LEU A 170 -7.51 -3.91 -0.23
CA LEU A 170 -7.76 -3.39 1.12
C LEU A 170 -7.49 -4.43 2.21
N LEU A 171 -7.97 -5.66 2.01
CA LEU A 171 -7.66 -6.79 2.89
C LEU A 171 -6.14 -7.01 3.04
N LEU A 172 -5.41 -6.94 1.93
CA LEU A 172 -3.95 -7.04 1.91
C LEU A 172 -3.28 -5.87 2.65
N PHE A 173 -3.80 -4.65 2.51
CA PHE A 173 -3.22 -3.46 3.13
C PHE A 173 -3.41 -3.45 4.64
N TYR A 174 -4.63 -3.74 5.13
CA TYR A 174 -4.89 -3.90 6.56
C TYR A 174 -4.03 -4.99 7.17
N SER A 175 -3.92 -6.14 6.52
CA SER A 175 -3.10 -7.25 7.01
C SER A 175 -1.60 -6.94 7.03
N ARG A 176 -1.06 -6.27 6.00
CA ARG A 176 0.35 -5.83 5.98
C ARG A 176 0.64 -4.78 7.05
N ALA A 177 -0.25 -3.80 7.23
CA ALA A 177 -0.11 -2.78 8.27
C ALA A 177 -0.08 -3.42 9.65
N ALA A 178 -1.01 -4.36 9.92
CA ALA A 178 -1.06 -5.10 11.17
C ALA A 178 0.20 -5.95 11.41
N ALA A 179 0.69 -6.66 10.39
CA ALA A 179 1.85 -7.53 10.51
C ALA A 179 3.16 -6.78 10.79
N GLN A 180 3.26 -5.52 10.37
CA GLN A 180 4.47 -4.72 10.52
C GLN A 180 4.47 -3.82 11.77
N ALA A 181 3.30 -3.52 12.32
CA ALA A 181 3.17 -2.64 13.47
C ALA A 181 3.74 -3.23 14.77
N PRO A 182 4.36 -2.42 15.64
CA PRO A 182 4.77 -2.85 16.97
C PRO A 182 3.56 -3.33 17.80
N PRO A 183 3.67 -4.43 18.58
CA PRO A 183 2.55 -4.96 19.36
C PRO A 183 1.88 -3.92 20.27
N GLN A 184 2.65 -2.99 20.82
CA GLN A 184 2.15 -1.94 21.71
C GLN A 184 1.22 -0.94 21.00
N GLN A 185 1.43 -0.71 19.69
CA GLN A 185 0.57 0.14 18.86
C GLN A 185 -0.58 -0.66 18.24
N LEU A 186 -0.35 -1.94 17.95
CA LEU A 186 -1.31 -2.82 17.30
C LEU A 186 -2.46 -3.26 18.22
N LEU A 187 -2.12 -3.76 19.42
CA LEU A 187 -3.09 -4.38 20.33
C LEU A 187 -4.30 -3.50 20.66
N PRO A 188 -4.14 -2.18 20.92
CA PRO A 188 -5.29 -1.30 21.20
C PRO A 188 -6.27 -1.12 20.04
N ARG A 189 -5.88 -1.46 18.80
CA ARG A 189 -6.65 -1.20 17.57
C ARG A 189 -7.12 -2.46 16.87
N LEU A 190 -6.61 -3.61 17.30
CA LEU A 190 -6.80 -4.86 16.60
C LEU A 190 -8.27 -5.25 16.56
N GLU A 191 -8.95 -5.20 17.71
CA GLU A 191 -10.35 -5.63 17.84
C GLU A 191 -11.34 -4.62 17.24
N ASP A 192 -11.08 -3.32 17.41
CA ASP A 192 -12.05 -2.27 17.07
C ASP A 192 -11.85 -1.66 15.68
N GLU A 193 -10.62 -1.64 15.14
CA GLU A 193 -10.31 -0.95 13.88
C GLU A 193 -9.88 -1.92 12.76
N ILE A 194 -9.06 -2.95 13.06
CA ILE A 194 -8.44 -3.78 12.01
C ILE A 194 -9.26 -5.03 11.68
N VAL A 195 -9.59 -5.85 12.68
CA VAL A 195 -10.32 -7.11 12.47
C VAL A 195 -11.69 -6.89 11.83
N PRO A 196 -12.49 -5.88 12.24
CA PRO A 196 -13.78 -5.63 11.60
C PRO A 196 -13.67 -5.34 10.11
N GLN A 197 -12.66 -4.55 9.70
CA GLN A 197 -12.45 -4.20 8.29
C GLN A 197 -12.01 -5.41 7.45
N ILE A 198 -11.08 -6.21 7.98
CA ILE A 198 -10.66 -7.48 7.37
C ILE A 198 -11.87 -8.40 7.15
N LEU A 199 -12.73 -8.56 8.15
CA LEU A 199 -13.93 -9.40 8.07
C LEU A 199 -14.98 -8.83 7.10
N HIS A 200 -15.15 -7.51 7.08
CA HIS A 200 -16.08 -6.82 6.18
C HIS A 200 -15.70 -7.05 4.71
N HIS A 201 -14.45 -6.80 4.33
CA HIS A 201 -13.99 -6.99 2.95
C HIS A 201 -14.03 -8.46 2.53
N TYR A 202 -13.62 -9.38 3.42
CA TYR A 202 -13.65 -10.81 3.14
C TYR A 202 -15.09 -11.31 2.89
N SER A 203 -16.02 -10.95 3.77
CA SER A 203 -17.42 -11.41 3.68
C SER A 203 -18.16 -10.85 2.46
N THR A 204 -17.94 -9.58 2.11
CA THR A 204 -18.62 -8.96 0.97
C THR A 204 -18.03 -9.37 -0.38
N SER A 205 -16.74 -9.70 -0.45
CA SER A 205 -16.13 -10.30 -1.65
C SER A 205 -16.64 -11.75 -1.87
N SER A 206 -16.78 -12.53 -0.79
CA SER A 206 -17.31 -13.91 -0.85
C SER A 206 -18.77 -13.98 -1.34
N GLN A 207 -19.62 -13.02 -0.96
CA GLN A 207 -21.02 -12.99 -1.37
C GLN A 207 -21.20 -12.70 -2.87
N ALA A 208 -20.32 -11.90 -3.49
CA ALA A 208 -20.33 -11.64 -4.92
C ALA A 208 -20.07 -12.92 -5.74
N LEU A 209 -19.14 -13.77 -5.29
CA LEU A 209 -18.87 -15.08 -5.88
C LEU A 209 -20.07 -16.04 -5.74
N GLY A 210 -20.76 -16.02 -4.60
CA GLY A 210 -21.94 -16.86 -4.35
C GLY A 210 -23.17 -16.47 -5.18
N LEU A 211 -23.35 -15.17 -5.46
CA LEU A 211 -24.44 -14.66 -6.30
C LEU A 211 -24.20 -14.95 -7.79
N ASN A 212 -22.96 -14.82 -8.27
CA ASN A 212 -22.58 -15.15 -9.65
C ASN A 212 -22.74 -16.65 -9.96
N ALA A 213 -22.42 -17.52 -9.01
CA ALA A 213 -22.63 -18.97 -9.14
C ALA A 213 -24.13 -19.32 -9.22
N ARG A 214 -24.98 -18.65 -8.43
CA ARG A 214 -26.44 -18.85 -8.46
C ARG A 214 -27.07 -18.34 -9.76
N GLN A 215 -26.60 -17.19 -10.28
CA GLN A 215 -27.09 -16.65 -11.54
C GLN A 215 -26.73 -17.55 -12.72
N MET A 216 -25.50 -18.09 -12.80
CA MET A 216 -25.10 -19.06 -13.83
C MET A 216 -25.93 -20.35 -13.80
N VAL A 217 -26.33 -20.82 -12.61
CA VAL A 217 -27.23 -21.98 -12.50
C VAL A 217 -28.63 -21.65 -13.02
N THR A 218 -29.15 -20.45 -12.74
CA THR A 218 -30.49 -20.05 -13.22
C THR A 218 -30.57 -19.76 -14.72
N SER A 219 -29.48 -19.36 -15.40
CA SER A 219 -29.47 -19.19 -16.86
C SER A 219 -29.32 -20.53 -17.62
N SER A 220 -28.96 -21.62 -16.94
CA SER A 220 -28.89 -22.96 -17.54
C SER A 220 -30.23 -23.71 -17.53
N GLU A 221 -31.25 -23.23 -16.80
CA GLU A 221 -32.54 -23.90 -16.62
C GLU A 221 -33.68 -23.36 -17.50
N CYS A 222 -33.39 -22.44 -18.43
CA CYS A 222 -34.39 -21.91 -19.38
C CYS A 222 -34.06 -22.31 -20.82
N ASP A 223 -34.24 -23.59 -21.15
CA ASP A 223 -34.39 -24.03 -22.54
C ASP A 223 -35.55 -25.03 -22.68
N PRO A 224 -36.82 -24.58 -22.75
CA PRO A 224 -37.97 -25.45 -22.98
C PRO A 224 -38.24 -25.55 -24.48
N SER A 225 -37.43 -26.31 -25.22
CA SER A 225 -37.81 -26.67 -26.60
C SER A 225 -37.45 -28.12 -26.95
N VAL A 226 -38.15 -29.08 -26.35
CA VAL A 226 -38.40 -30.36 -26.99
C VAL A 226 -39.86 -30.75 -26.77
N SER A 227 -40.73 -30.39 -27.73
CA SER A 227 -42.06 -30.98 -27.87
C SER A 227 -41.91 -32.33 -28.59
N PRO A 228 -42.46 -33.44 -28.07
CA PRO A 228 -42.51 -34.70 -28.81
C PRO A 228 -43.62 -34.60 -29.86
N ARG A 229 -43.29 -34.81 -31.14
CA ARG A 229 -44.30 -35.07 -32.18
C ARG A 229 -44.66 -36.56 -32.15
N ALA A 230 -45.96 -36.80 -32.33
CA ALA A 230 -46.64 -38.08 -32.50
C ALA A 230 -46.10 -38.89 -33.69
#